data_AF-A0A9D5G3E4-F1
#
_entry.id   AF-A0A9D5G3E4-F1
#
_cell.length_a   1.000
_cell.length_b   1.000
_cell.length_c   1.000
_cell.angle_alpha   90.00
_cell.angle_beta   90.00
_cell.angle_gamma   90.00
#
_symmetry.space_group_name_H-M   'P 1'
#
loop_
_entity.id
_entity.type
_entity.pdbx_description
1 polymer ?
#
loop_
_entity_poly.entity_id
_entity_poly.type
_entity_poly.pdbx_seq_one_letter_code
_entity_poly.pdbx_strand_id
1 'polypeptide(L)'
;MITNLTAAFPAALIIVALGAWVLGWIVACRARQRELGALEARLRDLGEQLTCARIAGAAAQTEVTASAKTLDELRAVLGARESSIAALRANELQLEASLATERQRLASQKANEQDVEARLQRVAKQYVDEARELLVASAADRLGSEATAFRERIATTVAPLDERLNQLGASLASLGSERTKDQAHVATLLEALSGKMSGIDDATRRVERVLGSSQARGSWGEFELNRLLEMTGMTEHVSFDVQKAGYGSDGAGRPDVVLRIPGDLHVPIDAKCPFAAYQDAVNAATDAEREPLLGAAVAAVRSHVKALEARRYHQTERCVGWTVMFVPIEAMLSTLFARDPSLFDAARSSRILIASPLTLLLYLEAFARGWAAQKQSDNAEVILHEARKLVDRLRHFTDKFSLVGKRLESVLDAYNVSVATYEARLGPQARRLNELRGDVAEARPLEQRRASVRRLEASRLPGAPSAPEAIAFLPLHPASADEADRDAG
;
A
#
# COMPACT_ATOMS: atom_id res chain seq x y z
N MET A 1 -27.40 36.19 -152.18
CA MET A 1 -26.73 37.02 -151.16
C MET A 1 -26.89 36.34 -149.79
N ILE A 2 -26.37 35.11 -149.66
CA ILE A 2 -26.47 34.26 -148.48
C ILE A 2 -25.09 33.59 -148.37
N THR A 3 -24.23 34.06 -147.47
CA THR A 3 -22.96 33.43 -147.04
C THR A 3 -22.28 34.40 -146.08
N ASN A 4 -22.65 34.37 -144.79
CA ASN A 4 -21.85 34.90 -143.67
C ASN A 4 -22.54 34.62 -142.31
N LEU A 5 -22.93 33.36 -142.06
CA LEU A 5 -23.53 32.97 -140.76
C LEU A 5 -22.89 31.72 -140.13
N THR A 6 -21.81 31.18 -140.68
CA THR A 6 -21.20 29.92 -140.21
C THR A 6 -19.96 30.09 -139.33
N ALA A 7 -19.45 31.32 -139.12
CA ALA A 7 -18.22 31.57 -138.35
C ALA A 7 -18.43 31.93 -136.86
N ALA A 8 -19.67 32.19 -136.41
CA ALA A 8 -19.95 32.62 -135.02
C ALA A 8 -20.20 31.47 -134.03
N PHE A 9 -20.57 30.28 -134.51
CA PHE A 9 -20.82 29.10 -133.68
C PHE A 9 -19.61 28.56 -132.90
N PRO A 10 -18.38 28.49 -133.45
CA PRO A 10 -17.24 27.93 -132.71
C PRO A 10 -16.77 28.83 -131.55
N ALA A 11 -16.88 30.17 -131.68
CA ALA A 11 -16.45 31.10 -130.65
C ALA A 11 -17.35 31.08 -129.39
N ALA A 12 -18.66 30.96 -129.58
CA ALA A 12 -19.61 30.85 -128.46
C ALA A 12 -19.41 29.54 -127.66
N LEU A 13 -19.08 28.44 -128.35
CA LEU A 13 -18.81 27.14 -127.73
C LEU A 13 -17.55 27.15 -126.85
N ILE A 14 -16.50 27.86 -127.28
CA ILE A 14 -15.25 28.02 -126.51
C ILE A 14 -15.48 28.83 -125.23
N ILE A 15 -16.27 29.90 -125.29
CA ILE A 15 -16.58 30.73 -124.11
C ILE A 15 -17.40 29.95 -123.08
N VAL A 16 -18.38 29.16 -123.51
CA VAL A 16 -19.19 28.31 -122.62
C VAL A 16 -18.32 27.21 -121.99
N ALA A 17 -17.41 26.60 -122.77
CA ALA A 17 -16.48 25.60 -122.26
C ALA A 17 -15.48 26.19 -121.23
N LEU A 18 -14.94 27.38 -121.48
CA LEU A 18 -14.09 28.12 -120.53
C LEU A 18 -14.86 28.51 -119.27
N GLY A 19 -16.10 28.98 -119.41
CA GLY A 19 -16.97 29.31 -118.29
C GLY A 19 -17.27 28.10 -117.41
N ALA A 20 -17.60 26.96 -118.01
CA ALA A 20 -17.82 25.70 -117.30
C ALA A 20 -16.54 25.19 -116.62
N TRP A 21 -15.38 25.34 -117.26
CA TRP A 21 -14.08 24.97 -116.70
C TRP A 21 -13.71 25.84 -115.49
N VAL A 22 -13.87 27.16 -115.58
CA VAL A 22 -13.63 28.10 -114.47
C VAL A 22 -14.61 27.87 -113.33
N LEU A 23 -15.89 27.65 -113.62
CA LEU A 23 -16.90 27.35 -112.60
C LEU A 23 -16.59 26.02 -111.90
N GLY A 24 -16.20 24.99 -112.65
CA GLY A 24 -15.74 23.71 -112.13
C GLY A 24 -14.49 23.86 -111.24
N TRP A 25 -13.53 24.69 -111.65
CA TRP A 25 -12.34 24.99 -110.85
C TRP A 25 -12.68 25.74 -109.56
N ILE A 26 -13.57 26.73 -109.59
CA ILE A 26 -14.03 27.46 -108.39
C ILE A 26 -14.77 26.54 -107.42
N VAL A 27 -15.65 25.66 -107.93
CA VAL A 27 -16.36 24.67 -107.11
C VAL A 27 -15.38 23.67 -106.51
N ALA A 28 -14.40 23.18 -107.28
CA ALA A 28 -13.34 22.31 -106.79
C ALA A 28 -12.46 23.00 -105.72
N CYS A 29 -12.10 24.27 -105.92
CA CYS A 29 -11.36 25.06 -104.94
C CYS A 29 -12.17 25.28 -103.66
N ARG A 30 -13.48 25.57 -103.75
CA ARG A 30 -14.35 25.73 -102.58
C ARG A 30 -14.57 24.41 -101.85
N ALA A 31 -14.73 23.30 -102.56
CA ALA A 31 -14.81 21.97 -101.97
C ALA A 31 -13.52 21.64 -101.21
N ARG A 32 -12.36 21.92 -101.82
CA ARG A 32 -11.04 21.73 -101.21
C ARG A 32 -10.79 22.65 -100.00
N GLN A 33 -11.25 23.89 -100.03
CA GLN A 33 -11.21 24.80 -98.87
C GLN A 33 -12.10 24.30 -97.73
N ARG A 34 -13.27 23.72 -98.02
CA ARG A 34 -14.13 23.12 -97.00
C ARG A 34 -13.50 21.88 -96.38
N GLU A 35 -12.89 21.01 -97.19
CA GLU A 35 -12.15 19.84 -96.68
C GLU A 35 -10.97 20.26 -95.80
N LEU A 36 -10.19 21.27 -96.22
CA LEU A 36 -9.09 21.81 -95.41
C LEU A 36 -9.59 22.42 -94.10
N GLY A 37 -10.67 23.20 -94.11
CA GLY A 37 -11.27 23.76 -92.89
C GLY A 37 -11.83 22.67 -91.96
N ALA A 38 -12.44 21.61 -92.50
CA ALA A 38 -12.92 20.47 -91.72
C ALA A 38 -11.77 19.65 -91.12
N LEU A 39 -10.65 19.51 -91.85
CA LEU A 39 -9.42 18.87 -91.35
C LEU A 39 -8.76 19.70 -90.25
N GLU A 40 -8.66 21.03 -90.41
CA GLU A 40 -8.14 21.94 -89.38
C GLU A 40 -8.98 21.93 -88.11
N ALA A 41 -10.32 21.90 -88.24
CA ALA A 41 -11.22 21.78 -87.10
C ALA A 41 -11.04 20.46 -86.35
N ARG A 42 -10.91 19.33 -87.08
CA ARG A 42 -10.61 18.01 -86.48
C ARG A 42 -9.24 17.98 -85.80
N LEU A 43 -8.24 18.63 -86.38
CA LEU A 43 -6.91 18.73 -85.77
C LEU A 43 -6.91 19.57 -84.49
N ARG A 44 -7.71 20.65 -84.41
CA ARG A 44 -7.90 21.42 -83.18
C ARG A 44 -8.61 20.61 -82.09
N ASP A 45 -9.72 19.95 -82.44
CA ASP A 45 -10.47 19.10 -81.50
C ASP A 45 -9.60 17.96 -80.95
N LEU A 46 -8.85 17.26 -81.82
CA LEU A 46 -7.87 16.25 -81.39
C LEU A 46 -6.76 16.85 -80.51
N GLY A 47 -6.32 18.07 -80.79
CA GLY A 47 -5.33 18.79 -79.97
C GLY A 47 -5.86 19.11 -78.57
N GLU A 48 -7.10 19.61 -78.48
CA GLU A 48 -7.77 19.89 -77.20
C GLU A 48 -8.00 18.60 -76.40
N GLN A 49 -8.48 17.53 -77.04
CA GLN A 49 -8.64 16.22 -76.40
C GLN A 49 -7.32 15.67 -75.86
N LEU A 50 -6.21 15.80 -76.61
CA LEU A 50 -4.87 15.42 -76.16
C LEU A 50 -4.41 16.24 -74.96
N THR A 51 -4.69 17.55 -74.93
CA THR A 51 -4.34 18.40 -73.78
C THR A 51 -5.14 18.03 -72.54
N CYS A 52 -6.45 17.80 -72.67
CA CYS A 52 -7.30 17.33 -71.58
C CYS A 52 -6.86 15.97 -71.05
N ALA A 53 -6.53 15.02 -71.94
CA ALA A 53 -6.03 13.70 -71.55
C ALA A 53 -4.68 13.79 -70.83
N ARG A 54 -3.78 14.68 -71.25
CA ARG A 54 -2.49 14.91 -70.57
C ARG A 54 -2.66 15.50 -69.17
N ILE A 55 -3.55 16.48 -69.01
CA ILE A 55 -3.83 17.09 -67.70
C ILE A 55 -4.46 16.06 -66.75
N ALA A 56 -5.43 15.28 -67.23
CA ALA A 56 -6.03 14.19 -66.45
C ALA A 56 -4.99 13.13 -66.05
N GLY A 57 -4.10 12.75 -66.97
CA GLY A 57 -3.00 11.84 -66.69
C GLY A 57 -2.01 12.38 -65.65
N ALA A 58 -1.66 13.67 -65.72
CA ALA A 58 -0.80 14.31 -64.74
C ALA A 58 -1.45 14.35 -63.34
N ALA A 59 -2.74 14.65 -63.26
CA ALA A 59 -3.49 14.63 -62.00
C ALA A 59 -3.55 13.22 -61.39
N ALA A 60 -3.83 12.20 -62.20
CA ALA A 60 -3.80 10.80 -61.75
C ALA A 60 -2.40 10.39 -61.27
N GLN A 61 -1.33 10.82 -61.94
CA GLN A 61 0.04 10.56 -61.51
C GLN A 61 0.35 11.21 -60.16
N THR A 62 -0.18 12.42 -59.89
CA THR A 62 -0.02 13.07 -58.59
C THR A 62 -0.77 12.36 -57.47
N GLU A 63 -1.96 11.84 -57.71
CA GLU A 63 -2.70 11.04 -56.72
C GLU A 63 -2.01 9.71 -56.41
N VAL A 64 -1.46 9.04 -57.43
CA VAL A 64 -0.71 7.79 -57.25
C VAL A 64 0.57 8.03 -56.45
N THR A 65 1.30 9.11 -56.71
CA THR A 65 2.52 9.44 -55.94
C THR A 65 2.21 9.89 -54.52
N ALA A 66 1.12 10.62 -54.29
CA ALA A 66 0.65 10.96 -52.95
C ALA A 66 0.26 9.69 -52.16
N SER A 67 -0.48 8.78 -52.78
CA SER A 67 -0.88 7.49 -52.18
C SER A 67 0.32 6.57 -51.92
N ALA A 68 1.34 6.61 -52.78
CA ALA A 68 2.59 5.87 -52.56
C ALA A 68 3.35 6.40 -51.33
N LYS A 69 3.42 7.73 -51.18
CA LYS A 69 4.03 8.36 -49.98
C LYS A 69 3.31 7.98 -48.69
N THR A 70 1.98 8.03 -48.67
CA THR A 70 1.22 7.67 -47.47
C THR A 70 1.40 6.18 -47.12
N LEU A 71 1.48 5.29 -48.11
CA LEU A 71 1.77 3.88 -47.89
C LEU A 71 3.17 3.66 -47.30
N ASP A 72 4.17 4.41 -47.73
CA ASP A 72 5.53 4.31 -47.18
C ASP A 72 5.61 4.88 -45.75
N GLU A 73 4.91 5.97 -45.46
CA GLU A 73 4.76 6.51 -44.10
C GLU A 73 4.06 5.49 -43.16
N LEU A 74 2.96 4.88 -43.63
CA LEU A 74 2.25 3.83 -42.88
C LEU A 74 3.13 2.62 -42.63
N ARG A 75 3.92 2.16 -43.61
CA ARG A 75 4.88 1.06 -43.45
C ARG A 75 5.97 1.41 -42.43
N ALA A 76 6.48 2.65 -42.45
CA ALA A 76 7.46 3.11 -41.47
C ALA A 76 6.89 3.12 -40.04
N VAL A 77 5.64 3.60 -39.87
CA VAL A 77 4.95 3.59 -38.58
C VAL A 77 4.68 2.16 -38.10
N LEU A 78 4.25 1.25 -38.98
CA LEU A 78 4.04 -0.16 -38.65
C LEU A 78 5.35 -0.82 -38.20
N GLY A 79 6.46 -0.60 -38.90
CA GLY A 79 7.77 -1.12 -38.49
C GLY A 79 8.26 -0.54 -37.14
N ALA A 80 7.99 0.74 -36.87
CA ALA A 80 8.29 1.36 -35.58
C ALA A 80 7.43 0.80 -34.44
N ARG A 81 6.16 0.47 -34.71
CA ARG A 81 5.28 -0.19 -33.74
C ARG A 81 5.67 -1.63 -33.49
N GLU A 82 6.00 -2.38 -34.53
CA GLU A 82 6.46 -3.78 -34.42
C GLU A 82 7.75 -3.89 -33.61
N SER A 83 8.72 -2.99 -33.86
CA SER A 83 9.96 -2.92 -33.07
C SER A 83 9.71 -2.53 -31.61
N SER A 84 8.80 -1.59 -31.35
CA SER A 84 8.40 -1.23 -29.98
C SER A 84 7.72 -2.40 -29.25
N ILE A 85 6.83 -3.14 -29.94
CA ILE A 85 6.18 -4.34 -29.38
C ILE A 85 7.22 -5.43 -29.08
N ALA A 86 8.19 -5.63 -29.98
CA ALA A 86 9.28 -6.58 -29.76
C ALA A 86 10.14 -6.19 -28.54
N ALA A 87 10.46 -4.91 -28.38
CA ALA A 87 11.19 -4.40 -27.21
C ALA A 87 10.40 -4.57 -25.90
N LEU A 88 9.10 -4.28 -25.92
CA LEU A 88 8.24 -4.48 -24.74
C LEU A 88 8.15 -5.97 -24.34
N ARG A 89 7.99 -6.87 -25.31
CA ARG A 89 7.99 -8.32 -25.05
C ARG A 89 9.32 -8.81 -24.51
N ALA A 90 10.45 -8.26 -24.99
CA ALA A 90 11.77 -8.59 -24.46
C ALA A 90 11.94 -8.13 -23.00
N ASN A 91 11.49 -6.91 -22.68
CA ASN A 91 11.49 -6.40 -21.31
C ASN A 91 10.59 -7.22 -20.38
N GLU A 92 9.41 -7.63 -20.85
CA GLU A 92 8.49 -8.49 -20.09
C GLU A 92 9.15 -9.83 -19.76
N LEU A 93 9.77 -10.48 -20.74
CA LEU A 93 10.51 -11.74 -20.55
C LEU A 93 11.69 -11.59 -19.59
N GLN A 94 12.42 -10.47 -19.66
CA GLN A 94 13.49 -10.16 -18.71
C GLN A 94 12.95 -9.92 -17.30
N LEU A 95 11.82 -9.25 -17.16
CA LEU A 95 11.20 -8.98 -15.87
C LEU A 95 10.67 -10.28 -15.24
N GLU A 96 10.05 -11.15 -16.03
CA GLU A 96 9.62 -12.48 -15.59
C GLU A 96 10.79 -13.35 -15.13
N ALA A 97 11.90 -13.34 -15.88
CA ALA A 97 13.12 -14.04 -15.48
C ALA A 97 13.69 -13.49 -14.17
N SER A 98 13.71 -12.16 -14.01
CA SER A 98 14.16 -11.48 -12.79
C SER A 98 13.29 -11.85 -11.58
N LEU A 99 11.97 -11.85 -11.76
CA LEU A 99 10.99 -12.25 -10.75
C LEU A 99 11.12 -13.73 -10.38
N ALA A 100 11.35 -14.62 -11.35
CA ALA A 100 11.59 -16.03 -11.09
C ALA A 100 12.87 -16.23 -10.25
N THR A 101 13.92 -15.48 -10.55
CA THR A 101 15.20 -15.52 -9.83
C THR A 101 15.04 -15.04 -8.39
N GLU A 102 14.33 -13.93 -8.17
CA GLU A 102 14.08 -13.43 -6.81
C GLU A 102 13.12 -14.33 -6.02
N ARG A 103 12.11 -14.94 -6.66
CA ARG A 103 11.27 -15.97 -6.02
C ARG A 103 12.10 -17.16 -5.56
N GLN A 104 13.05 -17.62 -6.36
CA GLN A 104 13.96 -18.70 -5.99
C GLN A 104 14.90 -18.29 -4.85
N ARG A 105 15.35 -17.03 -4.82
CA ARG A 105 16.17 -16.48 -3.74
C ARG A 105 15.40 -16.40 -2.42
N LEU A 106 14.15 -15.95 -2.45
CA LEU A 106 13.27 -15.94 -1.27
C LEU A 106 12.94 -17.36 -0.79
N ALA A 107 12.71 -18.30 -1.71
CA ALA A 107 12.49 -19.70 -1.36
C ALA A 107 13.72 -20.33 -0.69
N SER A 108 14.92 -20.04 -1.18
CA SER A 108 16.17 -20.54 -0.57
C SER A 108 16.48 -19.85 0.78
N GLN A 109 16.16 -18.57 0.95
CA GLN A 109 16.24 -17.90 2.25
C GLN A 109 15.29 -18.55 3.28
N LYS A 110 14.04 -18.82 2.91
CA LYS A 110 13.08 -19.52 3.78
C LYS A 110 13.55 -20.93 4.16
N ALA A 111 14.11 -21.67 3.21
CA ALA A 111 14.67 -23.00 3.49
C ALA A 111 15.86 -22.92 4.45
N ASN A 112 16.77 -21.96 4.24
CA ASN A 112 17.92 -21.74 5.13
C ASN A 112 17.49 -21.32 6.54
N GLU A 113 16.46 -20.48 6.68
CA GLU A 113 15.92 -20.08 7.98
C GLU A 113 15.31 -21.28 8.73
N GLN A 114 14.54 -22.13 8.04
CA GLN A 114 14.00 -23.37 8.60
C GLN A 114 15.11 -24.35 9.03
N ASP A 115 16.16 -24.47 8.23
CA ASP A 115 17.32 -25.31 8.56
C ASP A 115 18.11 -24.77 9.76
N VAL A 116 18.27 -23.45 9.87
CA VAL A 116 18.91 -22.80 11.03
C VAL A 116 18.07 -23.03 12.29
N GLU A 117 16.75 -22.91 12.22
CA GLU A 117 15.85 -23.18 13.35
C GLU A 117 15.91 -24.66 13.77
N ALA A 118 15.84 -25.59 12.82
CA ALA A 118 15.97 -27.02 13.10
C ALA A 118 17.36 -27.40 13.64
N ARG A 119 18.41 -26.66 13.27
CA ARG A 119 19.77 -26.86 13.80
C ARG A 119 19.90 -26.30 15.21
N LEU A 120 19.36 -25.12 15.49
CA LEU A 120 19.29 -24.54 16.83
C LEU A 120 18.54 -25.44 17.81
N GLN A 121 17.39 -26.00 17.40
CA GLN A 121 16.63 -26.95 18.21
C GLN A 121 17.43 -28.23 18.50
N ARG A 122 18.13 -28.79 17.51
CA ARG A 122 19.00 -29.97 17.70
C ARG A 122 20.16 -29.69 18.65
N VAL A 123 20.83 -28.56 18.49
CA VAL A 123 21.95 -28.15 19.36
C VAL A 123 21.46 -27.92 20.78
N ALA A 124 20.34 -27.21 20.96
CA ALA A 124 19.73 -27.00 22.27
C ALA A 124 19.41 -28.33 22.98
N LYS A 125 18.86 -29.31 22.23
CA LYS A 125 18.58 -30.65 22.76
C LYS A 125 19.86 -31.41 23.13
N GLN A 126 20.89 -31.37 22.28
CA GLN A 126 22.18 -32.01 22.57
C GLN A 126 22.86 -31.45 23.82
N TYR A 127 22.86 -30.13 24.01
CA TYR A 127 23.43 -29.50 25.21
C TYR A 127 22.69 -29.91 26.49
N VAL A 128 21.37 -30.09 26.42
CA VAL A 128 20.56 -30.51 27.57
C VAL A 128 20.82 -31.98 27.90
N ASP A 129 20.91 -32.84 26.89
CA ASP A 129 21.24 -34.26 27.07
C ASP A 129 22.67 -34.43 27.62
N GLU A 130 23.64 -33.67 27.13
CA GLU A 130 25.04 -33.70 27.60
C GLU A 130 25.18 -33.13 29.03
N ALA A 131 24.48 -32.04 29.35
CA ALA A 131 24.40 -31.51 30.72
C ALA A 131 23.75 -32.52 31.68
N ARG A 132 22.74 -33.27 31.21
CA ARG A 132 22.09 -34.34 31.96
C ARG A 132 23.03 -35.51 32.22
N GLU A 133 23.82 -35.94 31.23
CA GLU A 133 24.80 -37.01 31.42
C GLU A 133 25.94 -36.59 32.37
N LEU A 134 26.48 -35.39 32.25
CA LEU A 134 27.53 -34.86 33.13
C LEU A 134 27.06 -34.70 34.59
N LEU A 135 25.82 -34.25 34.80
CA LEU A 135 25.22 -34.17 36.13
C LEU A 135 24.97 -35.55 36.74
N VAL A 136 24.55 -36.53 35.95
CA VAL A 136 24.35 -37.91 36.42
C VAL A 136 25.69 -38.60 36.70
N ALA A 137 26.71 -38.38 35.88
CA ALA A 137 28.06 -38.95 36.07
C ALA A 137 28.75 -38.36 37.32
N SER A 138 28.73 -37.03 37.48
CA SER A 138 29.32 -36.36 38.66
C SER A 138 28.60 -36.67 39.97
N ALA A 139 27.31 -37.02 39.91
CA ALA A 139 26.55 -37.48 41.07
C ALA A 139 26.83 -38.94 41.44
N ALA A 140 26.99 -39.82 40.44
CA ALA A 140 27.32 -41.23 40.65
C ALA A 140 28.73 -41.43 41.25
N ASP A 141 29.66 -40.52 40.94
CA ASP A 141 31.03 -40.55 41.45
C ASP A 141 31.14 -40.07 42.92
N ARG A 142 30.17 -39.26 43.38
CA ARG A 142 30.16 -38.66 44.73
C ARG A 142 29.27 -39.40 45.74
N LEU A 143 28.31 -40.19 45.29
CA LEU A 143 27.33 -40.90 46.11
C LEU A 143 27.18 -42.30 45.56
N GLY A 144 27.67 -43.32 46.28
CA GLY A 144 27.55 -44.74 45.90
C GLY A 144 26.10 -45.24 45.85
N SER A 145 25.70 -46.20 46.69
CA SER A 145 24.40 -46.92 46.60
C SER A 145 23.11 -46.06 46.69
N GLU A 146 23.19 -44.74 46.84
CA GLU A 146 22.07 -43.78 46.81
C GLU A 146 21.80 -43.17 45.42
N ALA A 147 22.60 -43.52 44.41
CA ALA A 147 22.53 -42.98 43.05
C ALA A 147 21.16 -43.17 42.33
N THR A 148 20.37 -44.19 42.71
CA THR A 148 19.06 -44.45 42.09
C THR A 148 17.99 -43.44 42.53
N ALA A 149 17.89 -43.14 43.82
CA ALA A 149 16.95 -42.15 44.35
C ALA A 149 17.32 -40.71 43.93
N PHE A 150 18.62 -40.44 43.76
CA PHE A 150 19.10 -39.16 43.24
C PHE A 150 18.85 -39.01 41.73
N ARG A 151 18.99 -40.08 40.92
CA ARG A 151 18.58 -40.09 39.50
C ARG A 151 17.10 -39.76 39.33
N GLU A 152 16.23 -40.30 40.18
CA GLU A 152 14.79 -40.07 40.13
C GLU A 152 14.43 -38.61 40.51
N ARG A 153 15.14 -38.03 41.49
CA ARG A 153 15.02 -36.61 41.85
C ARG A 153 15.57 -35.67 40.77
N ILE A 154 16.67 -36.01 40.10
CA ILE A 154 17.17 -35.23 38.96
C ILE A 154 16.19 -35.31 37.79
N ALA A 155 15.67 -36.50 37.46
CA ALA A 155 14.70 -36.66 36.39
C ALA A 155 13.43 -35.81 36.62
N THR A 156 12.96 -35.72 37.86
CA THR A 156 11.81 -34.86 38.23
C THR A 156 12.15 -33.37 38.28
N THR A 157 13.41 -32.99 38.52
CA THR A 157 13.86 -31.59 38.54
C THR A 157 14.24 -31.07 37.14
N VAL A 158 14.65 -31.95 36.22
CA VAL A 158 15.00 -31.62 34.82
C VAL A 158 13.78 -31.71 33.88
N ALA A 159 12.76 -32.52 34.19
CA ALA A 159 11.49 -32.54 33.45
C ALA A 159 10.85 -31.16 33.19
N PRO A 160 10.80 -30.21 34.16
CA PRO A 160 10.30 -28.86 33.87
C PRO A 160 11.22 -28.03 32.96
N LEU A 161 12.48 -28.43 32.73
CA LEU A 161 13.37 -27.76 31.78
C LEU A 161 13.06 -28.16 30.33
N ASP A 162 12.74 -29.44 30.09
CA ASP A 162 12.23 -29.92 28.80
C ASP A 162 10.93 -29.23 28.41
N GLU A 163 10.02 -29.06 29.38
CA GLU A 163 8.75 -28.34 29.17
C GLU A 163 9.00 -26.87 28.79
N ARG A 164 9.96 -26.19 29.44
CA ARG A 164 10.31 -24.80 29.10
C ARG A 164 11.02 -24.67 27.76
N LEU A 165 11.83 -25.65 27.35
CA LEU A 165 12.46 -25.65 26.03
C LEU A 165 11.46 -25.92 24.92
N ASN A 166 10.47 -26.79 25.15
CA ASN A 166 9.34 -26.98 24.24
C ASN A 166 8.48 -25.72 24.12
N GLN A 167 8.24 -25.00 25.23
CA GLN A 167 7.53 -23.72 25.22
C GLN A 167 8.32 -22.62 24.49
N LEU A 168 9.64 -22.59 24.63
CA LEU A 168 10.52 -21.69 23.86
C LEU A 168 10.52 -22.03 22.37
N GLY A 169 10.58 -23.32 22.01
CA GLY A 169 10.45 -23.77 20.62
C GLY A 169 9.11 -23.41 20.01
N ALA A 170 8.02 -23.55 20.76
CA ALA A 170 6.68 -23.14 20.33
C ALA A 170 6.56 -21.62 20.17
N SER A 171 7.19 -20.84 21.05
CA SER A 171 7.19 -19.37 21.00
C SER A 171 8.04 -18.83 19.84
N LEU A 172 9.15 -19.48 19.53
CA LEU A 172 9.98 -19.15 18.35
C LEU A 172 9.24 -19.48 17.04
N ALA A 173 8.55 -20.62 17.00
CA ALA A 173 7.71 -20.99 15.86
C ALA A 173 6.52 -20.03 15.67
N SER A 174 5.90 -19.55 16.76
CA SER A 174 4.82 -18.55 16.67
C SER A 174 5.33 -17.18 16.22
N LEU A 175 6.51 -16.74 16.66
CA LEU A 175 7.15 -15.50 16.20
C LEU A 175 7.51 -15.56 14.70
N GLY A 176 7.99 -16.70 14.21
CA GLY A 176 8.19 -16.92 12.77
C GLY A 176 6.88 -16.93 11.97
N SER A 177 5.81 -17.48 12.55
CA SER A 177 4.46 -17.48 11.95
C SER A 177 3.83 -16.07 11.91
N GLU A 178 4.02 -15.25 12.94
CA GLU A 178 3.54 -13.87 12.95
C GLU A 178 4.30 -13.00 11.95
N ARG A 179 5.62 -13.15 11.86
CA ARG A 179 6.46 -12.40 10.90
C ARG A 179 6.10 -12.72 9.44
N THR A 180 5.74 -13.98 9.15
CA THR A 180 5.26 -14.39 7.82
C THR A 180 3.84 -13.91 7.52
N LYS A 181 2.97 -13.80 8.53
CA LYS A 181 1.64 -13.19 8.39
C LYS A 181 1.72 -11.69 8.16
N ASP A 182 2.63 -10.98 8.83
CA ASP A 182 2.85 -9.55 8.60
C ASP A 182 3.35 -9.28 7.19
N GLN A 183 4.27 -10.10 6.67
CA GLN A 183 4.72 -10.01 5.27
C GLN A 183 3.63 -10.36 4.27
N ALA A 184 2.82 -11.40 4.54
CA ALA A 184 1.67 -11.73 3.70
C ALA A 184 0.63 -10.60 3.72
N HIS A 185 0.39 -9.97 4.88
CA HIS A 185 -0.49 -8.83 5.02
C HIS A 185 0.03 -7.61 4.23
N VAL A 186 1.34 -7.35 4.22
CA VAL A 186 1.96 -6.32 3.37
C VAL A 186 1.78 -6.65 1.88
N ALA A 187 1.93 -7.90 1.46
CA ALA A 187 1.69 -8.31 0.08
C ALA A 187 0.21 -8.15 -0.33
N THR A 188 -0.73 -8.53 0.54
CA THR A 188 -2.18 -8.33 0.33
C THR A 188 -2.55 -6.84 0.33
N LEU A 189 -1.87 -6.02 1.14
CA LEU A 189 -2.01 -4.57 1.13
C LEU A 189 -1.51 -4.00 -0.21
N LEU A 190 -0.38 -4.46 -0.72
CA LEU A 190 0.14 -4.09 -2.05
C LEU A 190 -0.81 -4.50 -3.18
N GLU A 191 -1.42 -5.68 -3.11
CA GLU A 191 -2.45 -6.12 -4.08
C GLU A 191 -3.73 -5.29 -3.98
N ALA A 192 -4.19 -4.97 -2.76
CA ALA A 192 -5.35 -4.11 -2.53
C ALA A 192 -5.09 -2.66 -2.96
N LEU A 193 -3.87 -2.14 -2.74
CA LEU A 193 -3.40 -0.85 -3.22
C LEU A 193 -3.35 -0.84 -4.76
N SER A 194 -2.84 -1.89 -5.40
CA SER A 194 -2.82 -2.04 -6.86
C SER A 194 -4.22 -2.11 -7.46
N GLY A 195 -5.18 -2.76 -6.78
CA GLY A 195 -6.58 -2.80 -7.20
C GLY A 195 -7.32 -1.47 -7.03
N LYS A 196 -7.02 -0.70 -5.96
CA LYS A 196 -7.51 0.66 -5.78
C LYS A 196 -6.87 1.65 -6.77
N MET A 197 -5.64 1.39 -7.22
CA MET A 197 -4.91 2.20 -8.19
C MET A 197 -5.54 2.19 -9.58
N SER A 198 -6.04 1.04 -10.08
CA SER A 198 -6.63 0.98 -11.43
C SER A 198 -7.91 1.83 -11.58
N GLY A 199 -8.69 1.94 -10.49
CA GLY A 199 -9.84 2.84 -10.43
C GLY A 199 -9.48 4.32 -10.35
N ILE A 200 -8.27 4.64 -9.85
CA ILE A 200 -7.73 6.00 -9.78
C ILE A 200 -7.14 6.42 -11.13
N ASP A 201 -6.45 5.52 -11.85
CA ASP A 201 -5.89 5.80 -13.19
C ASP A 201 -6.97 6.13 -14.23
N ASP A 202 -8.09 5.40 -14.20
CA ASP A 202 -9.23 5.64 -15.09
C ASP A 202 -9.99 6.93 -14.76
N ALA A 203 -9.95 7.40 -13.51
CA ALA A 203 -10.44 8.72 -13.12
C ALA A 203 -9.44 9.82 -13.53
N THR A 204 -8.13 9.56 -13.40
CA THR A 204 -7.02 10.49 -13.70
C THR A 204 -7.00 10.84 -15.20
N ARG A 205 -7.15 9.87 -16.10
CA ARG A 205 -7.26 10.08 -17.57
C ARG A 205 -8.52 10.86 -17.99
N ARG A 206 -9.56 10.89 -17.16
CA ARG A 206 -10.77 11.71 -17.37
C ARG A 206 -10.60 13.14 -16.84
N VAL A 207 -9.77 13.33 -15.81
CA VAL A 207 -9.46 14.64 -15.20
C VAL A 207 -8.41 15.43 -15.98
N GLU A 208 -7.47 14.77 -16.68
CA GLU A 208 -6.52 15.43 -17.60
C GLU A 208 -7.22 16.31 -18.67
N ARG A 209 -8.49 16.01 -18.97
CA ARG A 209 -9.35 16.78 -19.89
C ARG A 209 -10.11 17.96 -19.24
N VAL A 210 -10.10 18.07 -17.92
CA VAL A 210 -10.96 19.00 -17.13
C VAL A 210 -10.15 20.11 -16.42
N LEU A 211 -8.82 20.02 -16.34
CA LEU A 211 -7.94 20.94 -15.59
C LEU A 211 -7.56 22.25 -16.33
N GLY A 212 -8.53 22.95 -16.91
CA GLY A 212 -8.31 24.15 -17.73
C GLY A 212 -7.88 25.43 -16.96
N SER A 213 -8.09 25.53 -15.64
CA SER A 213 -7.79 26.75 -14.86
C SER A 213 -7.00 26.49 -13.57
N SER A 214 -6.26 27.49 -13.09
CA SER A 214 -5.47 27.39 -11.85
C SER A 214 -6.33 27.12 -10.61
N GLN A 215 -7.55 27.64 -10.59
CA GLN A 215 -8.48 27.45 -9.47
C GLN A 215 -9.08 26.04 -9.47
N ALA A 216 -9.43 25.49 -10.64
CA ALA A 216 -9.90 24.12 -10.76
C ALA A 216 -8.82 23.11 -10.34
N ARG A 217 -7.54 23.40 -10.63
CA ARG A 217 -6.41 22.56 -10.21
C ARG A 217 -6.18 22.53 -8.70
N GLY A 218 -6.32 23.68 -8.02
CA GLY A 218 -6.23 23.74 -6.57
C GLY A 218 -7.36 22.94 -5.90
N SER A 219 -8.60 23.19 -6.32
CA SER A 219 -9.78 22.49 -5.79
C SER A 219 -9.74 20.98 -6.04
N TRP A 220 -9.18 20.53 -7.17
CA TRP A 220 -9.03 19.11 -7.45
C TRP A 220 -7.97 18.44 -6.56
N GLY A 221 -6.85 19.13 -6.28
CA GLY A 221 -5.85 18.64 -5.34
C GLY A 221 -6.42 18.47 -3.93
N GLU A 222 -7.24 19.41 -3.47
CA GLU A 222 -7.96 19.32 -2.20
C GLU A 222 -8.99 18.18 -2.19
N PHE A 223 -9.75 18.03 -3.29
CA PHE A 223 -10.72 16.93 -3.43
C PHE A 223 -10.05 15.56 -3.36
N GLU A 224 -8.95 15.36 -4.09
CA GLU A 224 -8.24 14.07 -4.08
C GLU A 224 -7.59 13.80 -2.72
N LEU A 225 -7.07 14.83 -2.03
CA LEU A 225 -6.57 14.71 -0.66
C LEU A 225 -7.68 14.26 0.31
N ASN A 226 -8.84 14.91 0.28
CA ASN A 226 -9.98 14.54 1.12
C ASN A 226 -10.45 13.10 0.84
N ARG A 227 -10.52 12.73 -0.45
CA ARG A 227 -10.89 11.37 -0.85
C ARG A 227 -9.92 10.32 -0.30
N LEU A 228 -8.60 10.58 -0.31
CA LEU A 228 -7.61 9.66 0.27
C LEU A 228 -7.79 9.51 1.79
N LEU A 229 -8.07 10.61 2.50
CA LEU A 229 -8.37 10.58 3.94
C LEU A 229 -9.61 9.73 4.23
N GLU A 230 -10.70 9.92 3.49
CA GLU A 230 -11.93 9.12 3.59
C GLU A 230 -11.68 7.63 3.32
N MET A 231 -10.89 7.31 2.28
CA MET A 231 -10.57 5.92 1.91
C MET A 231 -9.80 5.15 2.99
N THR A 232 -9.09 5.85 3.88
CA THR A 232 -8.39 5.24 5.02
C THR A 232 -9.25 5.12 6.28
N GLY A 233 -10.52 5.53 6.21
CA GLY A 233 -11.45 5.49 7.33
C GLY A 233 -11.18 6.57 8.38
N MET A 234 -10.37 7.58 8.06
CA MET A 234 -10.12 8.71 8.93
C MET A 234 -11.35 9.61 9.00
N THR A 235 -11.65 10.13 10.19
CA THR A 235 -12.81 11.01 10.41
C THR A 235 -12.34 12.43 10.66
N GLU A 236 -12.96 13.41 10.01
CA GLU A 236 -12.70 14.83 10.26
C GLU A 236 -12.95 15.19 11.74
N HIS A 237 -12.16 16.11 12.28
CA HIS A 237 -12.11 16.55 13.68
C HIS A 237 -11.65 15.51 14.71
N VAL A 238 -11.51 14.24 14.31
CA VAL A 238 -10.94 13.17 15.15
C VAL A 238 -9.52 12.85 14.69
N SER A 239 -9.37 12.51 13.40
CA SER A 239 -8.11 12.10 12.80
C SER A 239 -7.40 13.25 12.08
N PHE A 240 -8.13 14.24 11.58
CA PHE A 240 -7.54 15.40 10.90
C PHE A 240 -8.43 16.64 11.02
N ASP A 241 -7.84 17.83 10.88
CA ASP A 241 -8.55 19.11 10.77
C ASP A 241 -8.27 19.74 9.40
N VAL A 242 -9.31 20.24 8.72
CA VAL A 242 -9.17 20.95 7.44
C VAL A 242 -8.92 22.44 7.69
N GLN A 243 -7.95 23.01 6.99
CA GLN A 243 -7.71 24.45 6.89
C GLN A 243 -7.60 25.17 8.25
N LYS A 244 -6.94 24.55 9.23
CA LYS A 244 -6.79 25.09 10.59
C LYS A 244 -5.70 26.17 10.64
N ALA A 245 -6.03 27.35 11.17
CA ALA A 245 -5.06 28.41 11.45
C ALA A 245 -4.24 28.09 12.73
N GLY A 246 -3.12 28.78 12.94
CA GLY A 246 -2.26 28.58 14.12
C GLY A 246 -0.95 27.84 13.84
N TYR A 247 -0.59 27.60 12.57
CA TYR A 247 0.62 26.87 12.19
C TYR A 247 1.70 27.81 11.63
N GLY A 248 2.97 27.43 11.73
CA GLY A 248 4.11 28.25 11.32
C GLY A 248 4.60 29.23 12.39
N SER A 249 5.70 29.93 12.12
CA SER A 249 6.41 30.77 13.12
C SER A 249 5.58 31.90 13.71
N ASP A 250 4.63 32.41 12.93
CA ASP A 250 3.86 33.61 13.28
C ASP A 250 2.41 33.25 13.66
N GLY A 251 2.05 31.96 13.70
CA GLY A 251 0.71 31.46 13.99
C GLY A 251 -0.36 31.78 12.93
N ALA A 252 0.00 32.50 11.85
CA ALA A 252 -0.91 32.88 10.76
C ALA A 252 -0.98 31.85 9.62
N GLY A 253 -0.15 30.82 9.65
CA GLY A 253 -0.11 29.77 8.64
C GLY A 253 -1.31 28.83 8.73
N ARG A 254 -1.77 28.39 7.56
CA ARG A 254 -2.97 27.59 7.37
C ARG A 254 -2.68 26.49 6.35
N PRO A 255 -2.17 25.33 6.78
CA PRO A 255 -2.06 24.15 5.91
C PRO A 255 -3.46 23.68 5.48
N ASP A 256 -3.56 23.01 4.34
CA ASP A 256 -4.83 22.53 3.81
C ASP A 256 -5.45 21.46 4.71
N VAL A 257 -4.62 20.55 5.23
CA VAL A 257 -5.03 19.54 6.21
C VAL A 257 -3.97 19.43 7.31
N VAL A 258 -4.41 19.22 8.54
CA VAL A 258 -3.55 18.81 9.66
C VAL A 258 -3.99 17.44 10.12
N LEU A 259 -3.15 16.45 9.91
CA LEU A 259 -3.36 15.11 10.44
C LEU A 259 -2.95 15.05 11.91
N ARG A 260 -3.78 14.43 12.74
CA ARG A 260 -3.49 14.12 14.14
C ARG A 260 -3.06 12.66 14.25
N ILE A 261 -1.94 12.42 14.93
CA ILE A 261 -1.41 11.08 15.18
C ILE A 261 -1.35 10.83 16.69
N PRO A 262 -1.19 9.56 17.13
CA PRO A 262 -1.09 9.24 18.56
C PRO A 262 -0.03 10.06 19.30
N GLY A 263 -0.30 10.36 20.58
CA GLY A 263 0.56 11.23 21.38
C GLY A 263 0.29 12.73 21.17
N ASP A 264 -0.87 13.09 20.62
CA ASP A 264 -1.28 14.49 20.36
C ASP A 264 -0.31 15.22 19.42
N LEU A 265 0.30 14.46 18.51
CA LEU A 265 1.26 14.94 17.53
C LEU A 265 0.55 15.29 16.22
N HIS A 266 1.12 16.23 15.46
CA HIS A 266 0.51 16.77 14.25
C HIS A 266 1.42 16.63 13.01
N VAL A 267 0.80 16.35 11.87
CA VAL A 267 1.45 16.34 10.55
C VAL A 267 0.69 17.30 9.63
N PRO A 268 1.23 18.48 9.33
CA PRO A 268 0.65 19.40 8.37
C PRO A 268 0.84 18.89 6.94
N ILE A 269 -0.22 18.97 6.14
CA ILE A 269 -0.29 18.57 4.72
C ILE A 269 -0.76 19.78 3.90
N ASP A 270 -0.01 20.13 2.86
CA ASP A 270 -0.33 21.19 1.90
C ASP A 270 -0.48 20.55 0.51
N ALA A 271 -1.65 20.71 -0.11
CA ALA A 271 -1.98 20.18 -1.43
C ALA A 271 -1.73 21.25 -2.49
N LYS A 272 -0.74 21.00 -3.35
CA LYS A 272 -0.40 21.94 -4.42
C LYS A 272 -0.16 21.24 -5.75
N CYS A 273 -0.69 21.84 -6.80
CA CYS A 273 -0.62 21.31 -8.15
C CYS A 273 0.14 22.28 -9.09
N PRO A 274 1.50 22.33 -9.05
CA PRO A 274 2.31 23.07 -10.01
C PRO A 274 2.35 22.33 -11.36
N PHE A 275 1.20 22.22 -12.03
CA PHE A 275 0.99 21.32 -13.16
C PHE A 275 1.19 21.95 -14.55
N ALA A 276 1.16 23.27 -14.67
CA ALA A 276 1.13 23.94 -15.98
C ALA A 276 2.32 23.56 -16.88
N ALA A 277 3.56 23.70 -16.38
CA ALA A 277 4.75 23.38 -17.16
C ALA A 277 4.86 21.89 -17.52
N TYR A 278 4.38 21.00 -16.65
CA TYR A 278 4.33 19.56 -16.94
C TYR A 278 3.27 19.23 -18.01
N GLN A 279 2.10 19.86 -17.93
CA GLN A 279 1.04 19.69 -18.93
C GLN A 279 1.52 20.15 -20.31
N ASP A 280 2.19 21.29 -20.39
CA ASP A 280 2.78 21.80 -21.63
C ASP A 280 3.85 20.83 -22.16
N ALA A 281 4.67 20.24 -21.28
CA ALA A 281 5.67 19.25 -21.64
C ALA A 281 5.05 17.96 -22.21
N VAL A 282 3.94 17.49 -21.63
CA VAL A 282 3.20 16.31 -22.11
C VAL A 282 2.57 16.56 -23.48
N ASN A 283 2.15 17.80 -23.75
CA ASN A 283 1.53 18.22 -25.00
C ASN A 283 2.53 18.65 -26.08
N ALA A 284 3.83 18.71 -25.77
CA ALA A 284 4.87 19.14 -26.71
C ALA A 284 5.00 18.15 -27.88
N ALA A 285 5.13 18.67 -29.10
CA ALA A 285 5.19 17.85 -30.31
C ALA A 285 6.57 17.22 -30.54
N THR A 286 7.61 17.80 -29.95
CA THR A 286 8.99 17.37 -30.11
C THR A 286 9.73 17.29 -28.78
N ASP A 287 10.73 16.42 -28.70
CA ASP A 287 11.58 16.30 -27.52
C ASP A 287 12.35 17.60 -27.22
N ALA A 288 12.70 18.37 -28.26
CA ALA A 288 13.38 19.65 -28.13
C ALA A 288 12.52 20.72 -27.43
N GLU A 289 11.19 20.66 -27.59
CA GLU A 289 10.23 21.52 -26.88
C GLU A 289 9.90 20.98 -25.49
N ARG A 290 9.83 19.65 -25.34
CA ARG A 290 9.51 18.98 -24.08
C ARG A 290 10.56 19.23 -23.00
N GLU A 291 11.83 19.18 -23.37
CA GLU A 291 12.96 19.23 -22.44
C GLU A 291 13.01 20.51 -21.56
N PRO A 292 12.93 21.73 -22.13
CA PRO A 292 12.89 22.95 -21.31
C PRO A 292 11.64 23.06 -20.44
N LEU A 293 10.50 22.53 -20.89
CA LEU A 293 9.23 22.54 -20.15
C LEU A 293 9.28 21.62 -18.92
N LEU A 294 9.91 20.45 -19.04
CA LEU A 294 10.19 19.58 -17.89
C LEU A 294 11.14 20.25 -16.89
N GLY A 295 12.17 20.95 -17.37
CA GLY A 295 13.05 21.75 -16.51
C GLY A 295 12.29 22.84 -15.74
N ALA A 296 11.35 23.52 -16.40
CA ALA A 296 10.47 24.50 -15.76
C ALA A 296 9.54 23.86 -14.73
N ALA A 297 9.04 22.64 -14.97
CA ALA A 297 8.22 21.90 -14.03
C ALA A 297 9.00 21.51 -12.76
N VAL A 298 10.24 21.03 -12.90
CA VAL A 298 11.13 20.75 -11.75
C VAL A 298 11.38 22.03 -10.95
N ALA A 299 11.68 23.14 -11.62
CA ALA A 299 11.91 24.43 -10.97
C ALA A 299 10.66 24.92 -10.21
N ALA A 300 9.46 24.71 -10.75
CA ALA A 300 8.20 25.06 -10.10
C ALA A 300 7.98 24.28 -8.80
N VAL A 301 8.22 22.96 -8.81
CA VAL A 301 8.14 22.13 -7.60
C VAL A 301 9.18 22.57 -6.57
N ARG A 302 10.42 22.81 -6.98
CA ARG A 302 11.51 23.27 -6.09
C ARG A 302 11.20 24.63 -5.47
N SER A 303 10.64 25.56 -6.23
CA SER A 303 10.18 26.85 -5.72
C SER A 303 9.09 26.67 -4.67
N HIS A 304 8.18 25.73 -4.88
CA HIS A 304 7.12 25.46 -3.92
C HIS A 304 7.64 24.82 -2.62
N VAL A 305 8.60 23.89 -2.70
CA VAL A 305 9.31 23.35 -1.53
C VAL A 305 9.91 24.50 -0.70
N LYS A 306 10.63 25.44 -1.34
CA LYS A 306 11.18 26.61 -0.63
C LYS A 306 10.11 27.51 -0.02
N ALA A 307 9.01 27.72 -0.74
CA ALA A 307 7.89 28.52 -0.23
C ALA A 307 7.24 27.86 1.00
N LEU A 308 7.10 26.54 1.00
CA LEU A 308 6.55 25.78 2.12
C LEU A 308 7.53 25.73 3.30
N GLU A 309 8.82 25.62 3.04
CA GLU A 309 9.87 25.70 4.06
C GLU A 309 9.81 27.04 4.81
N ALA A 310 9.65 28.15 4.06
CA ALA A 310 9.52 29.49 4.62
C ALA A 310 8.29 29.64 5.53
N ARG A 311 7.22 28.85 5.32
CA ARG A 311 6.05 28.82 6.21
C ARG A 311 6.30 28.10 7.53
N ARG A 312 7.36 27.28 7.62
CA ARG A 312 7.83 26.63 8.85
C ARG A 312 6.76 25.82 9.60
N TYR A 313 5.82 25.20 8.90
CA TYR A 313 4.78 24.38 9.55
C TYR A 313 5.39 23.27 10.44
N HIS A 314 6.53 22.71 10.01
CA HIS A 314 7.29 21.71 10.76
C HIS A 314 7.83 22.17 12.13
N GLN A 315 7.84 23.47 12.43
CA GLN A 315 8.30 24.05 13.71
C GLN A 315 7.14 24.33 14.67
N THR A 316 5.90 24.05 14.26
CA THR A 316 4.72 24.26 15.10
C THR A 316 4.75 23.30 16.29
N GLU A 317 4.24 23.76 17.44
CA GLU A 317 4.15 22.95 18.65
C GLU A 317 3.44 21.62 18.37
N ARG A 318 3.99 20.52 18.92
CA ARG A 318 3.53 19.14 18.72
C ARG A 318 3.57 18.63 17.28
N CYS A 319 4.19 19.33 16.34
CA CYS A 319 4.46 18.78 15.03
C CYS A 319 5.55 17.70 15.10
N VAL A 320 5.44 16.64 14.30
CA VAL A 320 6.48 15.59 14.16
C VAL A 320 7.78 16.06 13.49
N GLY A 321 7.92 17.37 13.24
CA GLY A 321 9.08 17.94 12.59
C GLY A 321 9.10 17.80 11.06
N TRP A 322 7.98 17.38 10.45
CA TRP A 322 7.87 17.22 8.99
C TRP A 322 6.60 17.87 8.46
N THR A 323 6.64 18.34 7.21
CA THR A 323 5.47 18.82 6.47
C THR A 323 5.32 18.01 5.19
N VAL A 324 4.10 17.58 4.87
CA VAL A 324 3.83 16.82 3.65
C VAL A 324 3.37 17.78 2.56
N MET A 325 4.05 17.76 1.41
CA MET A 325 3.62 18.42 0.18
C MET A 325 2.94 17.38 -0.71
N PHE A 326 1.62 17.47 -0.84
CA PHE A 326 0.83 16.56 -1.64
C PHE A 326 0.77 17.01 -3.11
N VAL A 327 1.14 16.10 -3.99
CA VAL A 327 1.15 16.28 -5.45
C VAL A 327 0.20 15.25 -6.06
N PRO A 328 -0.96 15.66 -6.59
CA PRO A 328 -2.06 14.72 -6.89
C PRO A 328 -1.86 13.89 -8.17
N ILE A 329 -0.75 14.06 -8.89
CA ILE A 329 -0.48 13.38 -10.16
C ILE A 329 0.80 12.55 -10.04
N GLU A 330 0.63 11.22 -9.94
CA GLU A 330 1.72 10.25 -9.76
C GLU A 330 2.73 10.30 -10.91
N ALA A 331 2.23 10.29 -12.16
CA ALA A 331 3.07 10.27 -13.36
C ALA A 331 3.96 11.52 -13.46
N MET A 332 3.45 12.68 -13.02
CA MET A 332 4.22 13.90 -12.94
C MET A 332 5.37 13.74 -11.94
N LEU A 333 5.08 13.30 -10.72
CA LEU A 333 6.10 13.19 -9.67
C LEU A 333 7.22 12.21 -10.07
N SER A 334 6.85 11.04 -10.63
CA SER A 334 7.81 10.07 -11.16
C SER A 334 8.73 10.66 -12.23
N THR A 335 8.15 11.38 -13.20
CA THR A 335 8.91 12.02 -14.29
C THR A 335 9.88 13.08 -13.75
N LEU A 336 9.45 13.89 -12.78
CA LEU A 336 10.28 14.93 -12.19
C LEU A 336 11.44 14.37 -11.35
N PHE A 337 11.20 13.31 -10.57
CA PHE A 337 12.27 12.65 -9.80
C PHE A 337 13.28 11.91 -10.69
N ALA A 338 12.83 11.28 -11.78
CA ALA A 338 13.73 10.68 -12.77
C ALA A 338 14.63 11.73 -13.44
N ARG A 339 14.12 12.95 -13.64
CA ARG A 339 14.86 14.04 -14.28
C ARG A 339 15.87 14.70 -13.35
N ASP A 340 15.47 14.96 -12.10
CA ASP A 340 16.29 15.59 -11.09
C ASP A 340 16.14 14.88 -9.72
N PRO A 341 16.95 13.84 -9.47
CA PRO A 341 16.95 13.13 -8.20
C PRO A 341 17.27 14.02 -6.99
N SER A 342 18.01 15.13 -7.19
CA SER A 342 18.38 16.05 -6.11
C SER A 342 17.17 16.80 -5.51
N LEU A 343 16.03 16.79 -6.21
CA LEU A 343 14.79 17.37 -5.72
C LEU A 343 14.32 16.70 -4.42
N PHE A 344 14.48 15.38 -4.33
CA PHE A 344 14.12 14.62 -3.13
C PHE A 344 14.99 15.02 -1.93
N ASP A 345 16.30 15.06 -2.10
CA ASP A 345 17.25 15.43 -1.04
C ASP A 345 17.08 16.88 -0.60
N ALA A 346 16.79 17.79 -1.54
CA ALA A 346 16.50 19.18 -1.24
C ALA A 346 15.23 19.32 -0.39
N ALA A 347 14.14 18.64 -0.77
CA ALA A 347 12.90 18.64 0.01
C ALA A 347 13.12 18.04 1.40
N ARG A 348 13.85 16.92 1.49
CA ARG A 348 14.19 16.26 2.76
C ARG A 348 14.98 17.17 3.69
N SER A 349 15.96 17.89 3.14
CA SER A 349 16.80 18.84 3.91
C SER A 349 15.97 20.01 4.46
N SER A 350 14.95 20.45 3.71
CA SER A 350 13.97 21.46 4.14
C SER A 350 12.85 20.90 5.04
N ARG A 351 12.95 19.64 5.50
CA ARG A 351 11.93 18.93 6.29
C ARG A 351 10.56 18.82 5.62
N ILE A 352 10.56 18.67 4.30
CA ILE A 352 9.37 18.51 3.47
C ILE A 352 9.37 17.12 2.83
N LEU A 353 8.29 16.38 3.04
CA LEU A 353 8.04 15.10 2.39
C LEU A 353 7.13 15.33 1.18
N ILE A 354 7.63 15.08 -0.02
CA ILE A 354 6.79 15.11 -1.22
C ILE A 354 6.05 13.77 -1.32
N ALA A 355 4.72 13.82 -1.41
CA ALA A 355 3.88 12.64 -1.50
C ALA A 355 2.94 12.72 -2.70
N SER A 356 2.87 11.62 -3.45
CA SER A 356 1.85 11.34 -4.45
C SER A 356 0.64 10.63 -3.81
N PRO A 357 -0.48 10.41 -4.53
CA PRO A 357 -1.62 9.68 -3.98
C PRO A 357 -1.24 8.33 -3.38
N LEU A 358 -0.35 7.57 -4.04
CA LEU A 358 0.07 6.26 -3.56
C LEU A 358 0.91 6.35 -2.28
N THR A 359 1.90 7.25 -2.25
CA THR A 359 2.77 7.40 -1.08
C THR A 359 2.02 8.02 0.10
N LEU A 360 1.13 8.98 -0.15
CA LEU A 360 0.30 9.55 0.89
C LEU A 360 -0.64 8.50 1.48
N LEU A 361 -1.28 7.67 0.64
CA LEU A 361 -2.13 6.58 1.10
C LEU A 361 -1.36 5.63 2.04
N LEU A 362 -0.13 5.27 1.69
CA LEU A 362 0.73 4.44 2.54
C LEU A 362 1.05 5.11 3.88
N TYR A 363 1.33 6.41 3.88
CA TYR A 363 1.54 7.17 5.12
C TYR A 363 0.28 7.17 5.98
N LEU A 364 -0.88 7.46 5.38
CA LEU A 364 -2.16 7.49 6.08
C LEU A 364 -2.53 6.11 6.65
N GLU A 365 -2.30 5.02 5.92
CA GLU A 365 -2.52 3.65 6.43
C GLU A 365 -1.58 3.33 7.61
N ALA A 366 -0.31 3.74 7.53
CA ALA A 366 0.63 3.58 8.64
C ALA A 366 0.18 4.38 9.88
N PHE A 367 -0.30 5.60 9.70
CA PHE A 367 -0.84 6.42 10.80
C PHE A 367 -2.15 5.85 11.37
N ALA A 368 -3.05 5.35 10.52
CA ALA A 368 -4.28 4.70 10.95
C ALA A 368 -4.00 3.43 11.78
N ARG A 369 -2.96 2.67 11.43
CA ARG A 369 -2.49 1.55 12.27
C ARG A 369 -1.93 2.01 13.61
N GLY A 370 -1.19 3.12 13.63
CA GLY A 370 -0.75 3.77 14.88
C GLY A 370 -1.92 4.08 15.82
N TRP A 371 -3.03 4.59 15.29
CA TRP A 371 -4.26 4.84 16.05
C TRP A 371 -4.88 3.56 16.64
N ALA A 372 -4.90 2.46 15.87
CA ALA A 372 -5.39 1.18 16.37
C ALA A 372 -4.52 0.64 17.52
N ALA A 373 -3.19 0.75 17.40
CA ALA A 373 -2.26 0.34 18.44
C ALA A 373 -2.40 1.18 19.72
N GLN A 374 -2.55 2.51 19.61
CA GLN A 374 -2.77 3.39 20.77
C GLN A 374 -4.08 3.03 21.50
N LYS A 375 -5.18 2.84 20.76
CA LYS A 375 -6.47 2.47 21.34
C LYS A 375 -6.42 1.11 22.06
N GLN A 376 -5.60 0.18 21.56
CA GLN A 376 -5.36 -1.10 22.21
C GLN A 376 -4.54 -0.94 23.50
N SER A 377 -3.55 -0.03 23.52
CA SER A 377 -2.79 0.33 24.72
C SER A 377 -3.67 0.96 25.81
N ASP A 378 -4.50 1.94 25.45
CA ASP A 378 -5.40 2.62 26.41
C ASP A 378 -6.39 1.62 27.04
N ASN A 379 -6.92 0.70 26.24
CA ASN A 379 -7.79 -0.38 26.74
C ASN A 379 -7.05 -1.35 27.67
N ALA A 380 -5.77 -1.63 27.41
CA ALA A 380 -4.97 -2.50 28.27
C ALA A 380 -4.75 -1.89 29.66
N GLU A 381 -4.55 -0.57 29.75
CA GLU A 381 -4.46 0.14 31.04
C GLU A 381 -5.78 0.05 31.84
N VAL A 382 -6.92 0.25 31.18
CA VAL A 382 -8.25 0.15 31.81
C VAL A 382 -8.49 -1.28 32.32
N ILE A 383 -8.15 -2.30 31.52
CA ILE A 383 -8.26 -3.70 31.91
C ILE A 383 -7.36 -3.99 33.13
N LEU A 384 -6.13 -3.48 33.14
CA LEU A 384 -5.20 -3.66 34.25
C LEU A 384 -5.71 -2.99 35.53
N HIS A 385 -6.31 -1.80 35.43
CA HIS A 385 -6.94 -1.10 36.55
C HIS A 385 -8.11 -1.89 37.14
N GLU A 386 -9.02 -2.39 36.30
CA GLU A 386 -10.14 -3.21 36.75
C GLU A 386 -9.68 -4.57 37.30
N ALA A 387 -8.63 -5.17 36.72
CA ALA A 387 -8.01 -6.39 37.24
C ALA A 387 -7.41 -6.18 38.65
N ARG A 388 -6.74 -5.05 38.89
CA ARG A 388 -6.23 -4.68 40.24
C ARG A 388 -7.36 -4.55 41.24
N LYS A 389 -8.45 -3.85 40.89
CA LYS A 389 -9.65 -3.74 41.74
C LYS A 389 -10.27 -5.10 42.05
N LEU A 390 -10.32 -6.00 41.07
CA LEU A 390 -10.83 -7.36 41.27
C LEU A 390 -9.97 -8.16 42.25
N VAL A 391 -8.64 -8.12 42.09
CA VAL A 391 -7.69 -8.79 43.00
C VAL A 391 -7.84 -8.25 44.43
N ASP A 392 -7.96 -6.93 44.60
CA ASP A 392 -8.18 -6.33 45.92
C ASP A 392 -9.50 -6.77 46.56
N ARG A 393 -10.59 -6.80 45.78
CA ARG A 393 -11.90 -7.30 46.26
C ARG A 393 -11.82 -8.78 46.63
N LEU A 394 -11.13 -9.58 45.84
CA LEU A 394 -10.94 -11.01 46.11
C LEU A 394 -10.16 -11.22 47.40
N ARG A 395 -9.10 -10.43 47.65
CA ARG A 395 -8.34 -10.44 48.90
C ARG A 395 -9.24 -10.15 50.11
N HIS A 396 -10.03 -9.08 50.04
CA HIS A 396 -10.98 -8.74 51.11
C HIS A 396 -12.04 -9.83 51.33
N PHE A 397 -12.49 -10.49 50.27
CA PHE A 397 -13.39 -11.63 50.37
C PHE A 397 -12.72 -12.84 51.05
N THR A 398 -11.49 -13.19 50.66
CA THR A 398 -10.75 -14.33 51.24
C THR A 398 -10.44 -14.13 52.72
N ASP A 399 -10.19 -12.90 53.16
CA ASP A 399 -9.99 -12.57 54.58
C ASP A 399 -11.26 -12.80 55.39
N LYS A 400 -12.40 -12.29 54.90
CA LYS A 400 -13.72 -12.50 55.52
C LYS A 400 -14.08 -13.98 55.55
N PHE A 401 -13.83 -14.70 54.46
CA PHE A 401 -14.13 -16.13 54.35
C PHE A 401 -13.26 -16.97 55.30
N SER A 402 -11.98 -16.60 55.45
CA SER A 402 -11.06 -17.22 56.41
C SER A 402 -11.50 -16.98 57.86
N LEU A 403 -12.04 -15.78 58.18
CA LEU A 403 -12.65 -15.51 59.48
C LEU A 403 -13.87 -16.38 59.75
N VAL A 404 -14.73 -16.61 58.73
CA VAL A 404 -15.86 -17.55 58.84
C VAL A 404 -15.36 -18.96 59.12
N GLY A 405 -14.32 -19.42 58.43
CA GLY A 405 -13.68 -20.72 58.70
C GLY A 405 -13.24 -20.87 60.16
N LYS A 406 -12.53 -19.86 60.70
CA LYS A 406 -12.10 -19.85 62.12
C LYS A 406 -13.26 -19.88 63.11
N ARG A 407 -14.35 -19.16 62.83
CA ARG A 407 -15.54 -19.18 63.68
C ARG A 407 -16.23 -20.55 63.64
N LEU A 408 -16.24 -21.20 62.48
CA LEU A 408 -16.81 -22.54 62.34
C LEU A 408 -15.98 -23.60 63.08
N GLU A 409 -14.64 -23.51 63.01
CA GLU A 409 -13.73 -24.32 63.85
C GLU A 409 -14.05 -24.15 65.34
N SER A 410 -14.19 -22.91 65.82
CA SER A 410 -14.54 -22.64 67.23
C SER A 410 -15.90 -23.21 67.64
N VAL A 411 -16.91 -23.17 66.76
CA VAL A 411 -18.23 -23.78 67.02
C VAL A 411 -18.11 -25.31 67.10
N LEU A 412 -17.32 -25.92 66.22
CA LEU A 412 -17.06 -27.37 66.27
C LEU A 412 -16.32 -27.77 67.55
N ASP A 413 -15.35 -26.99 67.99
CA ASP A 413 -14.64 -27.23 69.26
C ASP A 413 -15.60 -27.15 70.47
N ALA A 414 -16.44 -26.11 70.52
CA ALA A 414 -17.46 -25.97 71.57
C ALA A 414 -18.47 -27.14 71.57
N TYR A 415 -18.87 -27.60 70.38
CA TYR A 415 -19.71 -28.79 70.22
C TYR A 415 -19.01 -30.04 70.77
N ASN A 416 -17.75 -30.28 70.41
CA ASN A 416 -16.96 -31.43 70.88
C ASN A 416 -16.81 -31.44 72.40
N VAL A 417 -16.53 -30.28 73.02
CA VAL A 417 -16.46 -30.15 74.49
C VAL A 417 -17.81 -30.46 75.15
N SER A 418 -18.91 -30.02 74.53
CA SER A 418 -20.26 -30.28 75.03
C SER A 418 -20.62 -31.77 74.99
N VAL A 419 -20.29 -32.45 73.88
CA VAL A 419 -20.45 -33.91 73.74
C VAL A 419 -19.60 -34.66 74.77
N ALA A 420 -18.32 -34.30 74.92
CA ALA A 420 -17.43 -34.92 75.90
C ALA A 420 -17.94 -34.72 77.35
N THR A 421 -18.49 -33.55 77.68
CA THR A 421 -19.07 -33.27 78.99
C THR A 421 -20.33 -34.11 79.25
N TYR A 422 -21.18 -34.26 78.23
CA TYR A 422 -22.35 -35.13 78.29
C TYR A 422 -21.94 -36.60 78.55
N GLU A 423 -20.96 -37.11 77.80
CA GLU A 423 -20.45 -38.48 77.96
C GLU A 423 -19.79 -38.71 79.32
N ALA A 424 -19.01 -37.75 79.82
CA ALA A 424 -18.25 -37.91 81.07
C ALA A 424 -19.09 -37.72 82.33
N ARG A 425 -20.11 -36.85 82.31
CA ARG A 425 -20.87 -36.46 83.52
C ARG A 425 -22.31 -36.93 83.51
N LEU A 426 -23.03 -36.67 82.41
CA LEU A 426 -24.47 -36.93 82.33
C LEU A 426 -24.76 -38.40 82.00
N GLY A 427 -23.94 -39.04 81.16
CA GLY A 427 -24.05 -40.46 80.83
C GLY A 427 -23.98 -41.37 82.08
N PRO A 428 -22.93 -41.27 82.92
CA PRO A 428 -22.82 -42.06 84.14
C PRO A 428 -23.90 -41.74 85.17
N GLN A 429 -24.32 -40.47 85.31
CA GLN A 429 -25.43 -40.10 86.19
C GLN A 429 -26.77 -40.69 85.72
N ALA A 430 -27.05 -40.69 84.42
CA ALA A 430 -28.25 -41.31 83.87
C ALA A 430 -28.24 -42.84 84.04
N ARG A 431 -27.09 -43.51 83.85
CA ARG A 431 -26.93 -44.95 84.13
C ARG A 431 -27.14 -45.27 85.62
N ARG A 432 -26.52 -44.50 86.52
CA ARG A 432 -26.67 -44.68 87.98
C ARG A 432 -28.09 -44.42 88.47
N LEU A 433 -28.83 -43.53 87.80
CA LEU A 433 -30.24 -43.26 88.09
C LEU A 433 -31.15 -44.42 87.62
N ASN A 434 -30.85 -45.02 86.46
CA ASN A 434 -31.54 -46.23 85.97
C ASN A 434 -31.29 -47.46 86.84
N GLU A 435 -30.11 -47.60 87.43
CA GLU A 435 -29.80 -48.69 88.38
C GLU A 435 -30.60 -48.58 89.69
N LEU A 436 -31.02 -47.36 90.08
CA LEU A 436 -31.76 -47.09 91.32
C LEU A 436 -33.29 -47.09 91.17
N ARG A 437 -33.81 -47.07 89.94
CA ARG A 437 -35.25 -47.18 89.62
C ARG A 437 -35.41 -48.04 88.38
N GLY A 438 -35.97 -49.24 88.54
CA GLY A 438 -36.32 -50.14 87.44
C GLY A 438 -37.45 -49.59 86.59
N ASP A 439 -37.11 -48.69 85.66
CA ASP A 439 -37.76 -48.32 84.38
C ASP A 439 -37.62 -46.81 84.13
N VAL A 440 -36.53 -46.42 83.47
CA VAL A 440 -36.53 -45.21 82.63
C VAL A 440 -35.85 -45.53 81.30
N ALA A 441 -36.49 -45.12 80.21
CA ALA A 441 -36.05 -45.36 78.84
C ALA A 441 -34.60 -44.91 78.62
N GLU A 442 -33.81 -45.79 77.99
CA GLU A 442 -32.40 -45.57 77.70
C GLU A 442 -32.20 -44.31 76.83
N ALA A 443 -31.33 -43.40 77.25
CA ALA A 443 -31.04 -42.18 76.48
C ALA A 443 -30.34 -42.56 75.16
N ARG A 444 -30.85 -42.08 74.03
CA ARG A 444 -30.29 -42.40 72.70
C ARG A 444 -28.86 -41.85 72.56
N PRO A 445 -27.93 -42.62 71.97
CA PRO A 445 -26.60 -42.11 71.62
C PRO A 445 -26.69 -40.94 70.63
N LEU A 446 -25.84 -39.94 70.80
CA LEU A 446 -25.67 -38.88 69.81
C LEU A 446 -24.96 -39.48 68.58
N GLU A 447 -25.58 -39.43 67.40
CA GLU A 447 -24.93 -39.81 66.15
C GLU A 447 -23.82 -38.80 65.79
N GLN A 448 -22.56 -39.24 65.79
CA GLN A 448 -21.44 -38.42 65.30
C GLN A 448 -21.53 -38.28 63.77
N ARG A 449 -21.93 -37.10 63.27
CA ARG A 449 -21.60 -36.66 61.92
C ARG A 449 -20.36 -35.78 61.97
N ARG A 450 -19.18 -36.35 61.68
CA ARG A 450 -17.93 -35.58 61.52
C ARG A 450 -18.04 -34.67 60.28
N ALA A 451 -18.33 -33.39 60.48
CA ALA A 451 -18.10 -32.38 59.46
C ALA A 451 -16.65 -31.88 59.58
N SER A 452 -15.81 -32.18 58.59
CA SER A 452 -14.48 -31.56 58.46
C SER A 452 -14.60 -30.28 57.63
N VAL A 453 -14.10 -29.16 58.17
CA VAL A 453 -14.06 -27.89 57.43
C VAL A 453 -12.93 -27.96 56.42
N ARG A 454 -13.26 -27.92 55.12
CA ARG A 454 -12.26 -27.93 54.05
C ARG A 454 -11.64 -26.54 53.92
N ARG A 455 -10.33 -26.41 54.15
CA ARG A 455 -9.59 -25.15 53.96
C ARG A 455 -9.37 -24.88 52.48
N LEU A 456 -9.53 -23.62 52.05
CA LEU A 456 -9.14 -23.17 50.71
C LEU A 456 -7.61 -23.16 50.59
N GLU A 457 -7.08 -23.91 49.62
CA GLU A 457 -5.65 -23.96 49.33
C GLU A 457 -5.22 -22.73 48.50
N ALA A 458 -4.13 -22.08 48.90
CA ALA A 458 -3.60 -20.87 48.26
C ALA A 458 -3.21 -21.08 46.78
N SER A 459 -2.94 -22.33 46.38
CA SER A 459 -2.62 -22.73 44.99
C SER A 459 -3.80 -22.60 44.01
N ARG A 460 -5.03 -22.40 44.51
CA ARG A 460 -6.24 -22.25 43.69
C ARG A 460 -6.73 -20.81 43.57
N LEU A 461 -5.99 -19.85 44.14
CA LEU A 461 -6.26 -18.42 43.95
C LEU A 461 -5.70 -18.01 42.58
N PRO A 462 -6.45 -17.22 41.77
CA PRO A 462 -5.90 -16.68 40.53
C PRO A 462 -4.70 -15.79 40.86
N GLY A 463 -3.54 -16.11 40.27
CA GLY A 463 -2.35 -15.28 40.36
C GLY A 463 -2.59 -13.91 39.72
N ALA A 464 -1.87 -12.88 40.20
CA ALA A 464 -1.90 -11.57 39.55
C ALA A 464 -1.51 -11.72 38.07
N PRO A 465 -2.17 -11.01 37.14
CA PRO A 465 -1.76 -11.01 35.75
C PRO A 465 -0.30 -10.54 35.69
N SER A 466 0.58 -11.36 35.09
CA SER A 466 1.94 -10.94 34.76
C SER A 466 1.86 -9.68 33.91
N ALA A 467 2.65 -8.66 34.26
CA ALA A 467 2.75 -7.46 33.45
C ALA A 467 3.07 -7.86 32.00
N PRO A 468 2.43 -7.25 30.98
CA PRO A 468 2.85 -7.47 29.61
C PRO A 468 4.33 -7.11 29.51
N GLU A 469 5.14 -7.99 28.90
CA GLU A 469 6.53 -7.68 28.56
C GLU A 469 6.53 -6.32 27.87
N ALA A 470 7.32 -5.39 28.42
CA ALA A 470 7.51 -4.10 27.80
C ALA A 470 8.04 -4.34 26.39
N ILE A 471 7.18 -4.13 25.38
CA ILE A 471 7.61 -4.05 23.99
C ILE A 471 8.60 -2.88 23.97
N ALA A 472 9.87 -3.20 23.84
CA ALA A 472 10.94 -2.22 23.79
C ALA A 472 10.72 -1.35 22.55
N PHE A 473 10.12 -0.19 22.74
CA PHE A 473 10.12 0.86 21.74
C PHE A 473 11.57 1.29 21.53
N LEU A 474 12.06 1.11 20.30
CA LEU A 474 13.32 1.71 19.87
C LEU A 474 13.15 3.24 20.01
N PRO A 475 13.99 3.96 20.77
CA PRO A 475 13.91 5.41 20.84
C PRO A 475 14.30 5.98 19.47
N LEU A 476 13.32 6.55 18.75
CA LEU A 476 13.56 7.45 17.62
C LEU A 476 13.97 8.82 18.18
N HIS A 477 15.18 8.90 18.74
CA HIS A 477 15.85 10.17 18.95
C HIS A 477 17.24 10.05 18.33
N PRO A 478 17.63 10.93 17.38
CA PRO A 478 19.03 11.10 17.10
C PRO A 478 19.66 11.68 18.37
N ALA A 479 20.53 10.91 19.02
CA ALA A 479 21.41 11.44 20.05
C ALA A 479 22.19 12.60 19.43
N SER A 480 21.93 13.81 19.92
CA SER A 480 22.80 14.96 19.70
C SER A 480 24.12 14.65 20.39
N ALA A 481 25.12 14.28 19.60
CA ALA A 481 26.50 14.30 20.02
C ALA A 481 26.94 15.77 20.12
N ASP A 482 26.67 16.43 21.24
CA ASP A 482 27.33 17.70 21.59
C ASP A 482 27.24 18.07 23.09
N GLU A 483 27.48 17.11 23.99
CA GLU A 483 27.55 17.41 25.43
C GLU A 483 28.72 16.69 26.13
N ALA A 484 29.81 16.51 25.39
CA ALA A 484 31.07 15.98 25.91
C ALA A 484 32.23 16.95 25.65
N ASP A 485 32.09 18.23 26.01
CA ASP A 485 33.25 19.14 26.12
C ASP A 485 32.99 20.42 26.95
N ARG A 486 32.41 20.31 28.16
CA ARG A 486 32.26 21.48 29.06
C ARG A 486 32.67 21.29 30.51
N ASP A 487 33.37 20.20 30.85
CA ASP A 487 33.96 20.02 32.19
C ASP A 487 35.44 19.57 32.12
N ALA A 488 36.22 20.19 31.23
CA ALA A 488 37.68 20.16 31.27
C ALA A 488 38.25 21.51 30.80
N GLY A 489 38.19 22.50 31.68
CA GLY A 489 38.82 23.82 31.52
C GLY A 489 38.99 24.50 32.85
#